data_AF-A0A7C6NJW8-F1
#
_entry.id   AF-A0A7C6NJW8-F1
#
_cell.length_a   1.000
_cell.length_b   1.000
_cell.length_c   1.000
_cell.angle_alpha   90.00
_cell.angle_beta   90.00
_cell.angle_gamma   90.00
#
_symmetry.space_group_name_H-M   'P 1'
#
loop_
_entity.id
_entity.type
_entity.pdbx_description
1 polymer ?
#
loop_
_entity_poly.entity_id
_entity_poly.type
_entity_poly.pdbx_seq_one_letter_code
_entity_poly.pdbx_strand_id
1 'polypeptide(L)'
;MALQKEKTPMPTQDPKERIKNFKEVALGYTTEEAVREANRCLQCPTAPCINGCPVEVPIPQFIKAIREGNFDQAIDIIKTKNNLPAICGRVCPQEEQCEKVCIMGKKNEPVAIGRLERFVGDYALQKSKDKNSPYNKPVTRKEARVAIVGSGPAGLTAAADLAREGYQVTIFEALHATGGVLRYGIPEFRLPKDIVDQEVAEIKKLGVDIQLNVIIGKTITIEELFAAGYSAIFIGTGAGLPKFLNIPGENLNGIYSANEFLTRVNLMKAYRFPEYKTPVKIGKRVAVIGGGNVAMDSARTALRLGAGEVSIIYRRSKNELPARKEEIEHAEEE
;
A
#
# COMPACT_ATOMS: atom_id res chain seq x y z
N MET A 1 -10.73 27.77 -20.01
CA MET A 1 -9.50 27.02 -20.36
C MET A 1 -9.88 25.80 -21.19
N ALA A 2 -9.09 25.43 -22.20
CA ALA A 2 -9.29 24.21 -22.95
C ALA A 2 -9.13 22.98 -22.04
N LEU A 3 -9.89 21.92 -22.31
CA LEU A 3 -9.85 20.69 -21.51
C LEU A 3 -8.53 19.93 -21.75
N GLN A 4 -7.74 19.74 -20.69
CA GLN A 4 -6.50 18.95 -20.75
C GLN A 4 -6.82 17.46 -20.90
N LYS A 5 -6.41 16.87 -22.03
CA LYS A 5 -6.75 15.49 -22.41
C LYS A 5 -5.92 14.46 -21.67
N GLU A 6 -4.64 14.69 -21.49
CA GLU A 6 -3.72 13.76 -20.81
C GLU A 6 -3.65 14.06 -19.31
N LYS A 7 -3.38 13.03 -18.51
CA LYS A 7 -3.04 13.19 -17.10
C LYS A 7 -1.84 14.09 -16.98
N THR A 8 -1.82 14.88 -15.92
CA THR A 8 -0.62 15.57 -15.48
C THR A 8 0.46 14.51 -15.24
N PRO A 9 1.62 14.60 -15.90
CA PRO A 9 2.68 13.63 -15.72
C PRO A 9 3.11 13.56 -14.25
N MET A 10 3.35 12.34 -13.73
CA MET A 10 3.92 12.17 -12.41
C MET A 10 5.44 12.20 -12.53
N PRO A 11 6.15 13.05 -11.78
CA PRO A 11 7.60 13.00 -11.78
C PRO A 11 8.08 11.64 -11.25
N THR A 12 9.07 11.06 -11.93
CA THR A 12 9.69 9.78 -11.57
C THR A 12 11.21 9.93 -11.51
N GLN A 13 11.87 9.04 -10.74
CA GLN A 13 13.32 8.92 -10.82
C GLN A 13 13.76 8.43 -12.21
N ASP A 14 14.91 8.91 -12.66
CA ASP A 14 15.57 8.44 -13.89
C ASP A 14 15.81 6.91 -13.80
N PRO A 15 15.47 6.12 -14.84
CA PRO A 15 15.65 4.67 -14.83
C PRO A 15 17.06 4.22 -14.48
N LYS A 16 18.10 4.88 -15.00
CA LYS A 16 19.51 4.49 -14.78
C LYS A 16 19.96 4.72 -13.34
N GLU A 17 19.31 5.64 -12.64
CA GLU A 17 19.59 5.92 -11.24
C GLU A 17 18.70 5.09 -10.29
N ARG A 18 17.43 4.88 -10.64
CA ARG A 18 16.47 4.16 -9.79
C ARG A 18 16.72 2.66 -9.71
N ILE A 19 17.42 2.06 -10.67
CA ILE A 19 17.89 0.67 -10.59
C ILE A 19 19.00 0.47 -9.54
N LYS A 20 19.65 1.55 -9.06
CA LYS A 20 20.76 1.46 -8.09
C LYS A 20 20.30 1.63 -6.65
N ASN A 21 19.01 1.83 -6.41
CA ASN A 21 18.50 2.17 -5.10
C ASN A 21 17.06 1.66 -4.87
N PHE A 22 16.64 1.67 -3.60
CA PHE A 22 15.30 1.22 -3.17
C PHE A 22 14.36 2.39 -2.82
N LYS A 23 14.71 3.63 -3.19
CA LYS A 23 13.86 4.81 -2.96
C LYS A 23 12.67 4.80 -3.92
N GLU A 24 11.59 5.49 -3.53
CA GLU A 24 10.34 5.56 -4.27
C GLU A 24 10.53 6.05 -5.71
N VAL A 25 10.05 5.29 -6.71
CA VAL A 25 10.20 5.66 -8.12
C VAL A 25 9.32 6.84 -8.50
N ALA A 26 8.03 6.76 -8.17
CA ALA A 26 7.07 7.83 -8.40
C ALA A 26 7.18 8.86 -7.27
N LEU A 27 7.51 10.11 -7.59
CA LEU A 27 7.86 11.15 -6.61
C LEU A 27 6.63 11.91 -6.08
N GLY A 28 5.45 11.72 -6.69
CA GLY A 28 4.22 12.38 -6.30
C GLY A 28 4.09 13.78 -6.93
N TYR A 29 2.92 14.40 -6.80
CA TYR A 29 2.66 15.72 -7.36
C TYR A 29 3.15 16.85 -6.44
N THR A 30 3.57 17.96 -7.05
CA THR A 30 3.55 19.27 -6.37
C THR A 30 2.13 19.77 -6.19
N THR A 31 1.95 20.82 -5.38
CA THR A 31 0.65 21.48 -5.21
C THR A 31 0.08 21.96 -6.55
N GLU A 32 0.90 22.58 -7.40
CA GLU A 32 0.49 23.11 -8.70
C GLU A 32 0.06 21.99 -9.65
N GLU A 33 0.79 20.87 -9.64
CA GLU A 33 0.45 19.68 -10.44
C GLU A 33 -0.83 19.00 -9.95
N ALA A 34 -1.00 18.88 -8.63
CA ALA A 34 -2.22 18.33 -8.04
C ALA A 34 -3.44 19.18 -8.38
N VAL A 35 -3.34 20.52 -8.28
CA VAL A 35 -4.44 21.43 -8.66
C VAL A 35 -4.71 21.35 -10.17
N ARG A 36 -3.66 21.30 -11.00
CA ARG A 36 -3.80 21.12 -12.46
C ARG A 36 -4.53 19.83 -12.81
N GLU A 37 -4.14 18.71 -12.20
CA GLU A 37 -4.79 17.42 -12.41
C GLU A 37 -6.22 17.42 -11.86
N ALA A 38 -6.43 17.99 -10.68
CA ALA A 38 -7.73 18.12 -10.08
C ALA A 38 -8.68 18.88 -11.00
N ASN A 39 -8.23 19.92 -11.72
CA ASN A 39 -9.01 20.70 -12.68
C ASN A 39 -9.50 19.89 -13.90
N ARG A 40 -8.96 18.69 -14.17
CA ARG A 40 -9.48 17.80 -15.22
C ARG A 40 -10.80 17.12 -14.86
N CYS A 41 -11.11 16.95 -13.57
CA CYS A 41 -12.37 16.32 -13.14
C CYS A 41 -13.62 17.04 -13.69
N LEU A 42 -14.61 16.29 -14.18
CA LEU A 42 -15.80 16.92 -14.76
C LEU A 42 -16.87 17.25 -13.71
N GLN A 43 -16.63 16.94 -12.41
CA GLN A 43 -17.62 17.04 -11.34
C GLN A 43 -18.95 16.37 -11.75
N CYS A 44 -18.85 15.14 -12.28
CA CYS A 44 -19.99 14.41 -12.81
C CYS A 44 -21.07 14.23 -11.73
N PRO A 45 -22.34 14.62 -11.98
CA PRO A 45 -23.42 14.43 -11.01
C PRO A 45 -23.65 12.98 -10.60
N THR A 46 -23.48 12.03 -11.53
CA THR A 46 -23.62 10.58 -11.28
C THR A 46 -22.40 9.93 -10.65
N ALA A 47 -21.26 10.64 -10.59
CA ALA A 47 -20.01 10.24 -9.94
C ALA A 47 -19.65 8.73 -10.04
N PRO A 48 -19.56 8.13 -11.24
CA PRO A 48 -19.34 6.69 -11.38
C PRO A 48 -18.01 6.21 -10.76
N CYS A 49 -17.04 7.10 -10.61
CA CYS A 49 -15.78 6.85 -9.92
C CYS A 49 -15.96 6.41 -8.46
N ILE A 50 -17.02 6.87 -7.77
CA ILE A 50 -17.34 6.43 -6.40
C ILE A 50 -17.66 4.93 -6.40
N ASN A 51 -18.53 4.47 -7.31
CA ASN A 51 -18.89 3.06 -7.44
C ASN A 51 -17.71 2.18 -7.90
N GLY A 52 -16.76 2.76 -8.63
CA GLY A 52 -15.52 2.07 -9.01
C GLY A 52 -14.51 1.96 -7.87
N CYS A 53 -14.70 2.68 -6.77
CA CYS A 53 -13.88 2.56 -5.57
C CYS A 53 -14.50 1.50 -4.62
N PRO A 54 -13.76 0.46 -4.21
CA PRO A 54 -14.31 -0.59 -3.34
C PRO A 54 -14.87 -0.11 -1.99
N VAL A 55 -14.40 1.05 -1.51
CA VAL A 55 -14.86 1.68 -0.26
C VAL A 55 -15.66 2.96 -0.49
N GLU A 56 -16.01 3.26 -1.75
CA GLU A 56 -16.88 4.38 -2.12
C GLU A 56 -16.37 5.74 -1.62
N VAL A 57 -15.06 6.00 -1.75
CA VAL A 57 -14.50 7.32 -1.41
C VAL A 57 -15.27 8.42 -2.16
N PRO A 58 -15.66 9.54 -1.51
CA PRO A 58 -16.33 10.67 -2.18
C PRO A 58 -15.37 11.43 -3.11
N ILE A 59 -15.06 10.82 -4.26
CA ILE A 59 -13.99 11.25 -5.18
C ILE A 59 -14.20 12.66 -5.72
N PRO A 60 -15.35 13.03 -6.32
CA PRO A 60 -15.56 14.39 -6.81
C PRO A 60 -15.42 15.44 -5.70
N GLN A 61 -15.83 15.12 -4.47
CA GLN A 61 -15.83 16.03 -3.34
C GLN A 61 -14.41 16.35 -2.88
N PHE A 62 -13.55 15.34 -2.65
CA PHE A 62 -12.17 15.63 -2.26
C PHE A 62 -11.39 16.29 -3.39
N ILE A 63 -11.64 15.91 -4.65
CA ILE A 63 -11.00 16.56 -5.80
C ILE A 63 -11.42 18.04 -5.91
N LYS A 64 -12.68 18.35 -5.61
CA LYS A 64 -13.15 19.75 -5.56
C LYS A 64 -12.40 20.53 -4.48
N ALA A 65 -12.23 19.95 -3.29
CA ALA A 65 -11.45 20.57 -2.23
C ALA A 65 -9.98 20.82 -2.64
N ILE A 66 -9.34 19.90 -3.38
CA ILE A 66 -7.99 20.12 -3.95
C ILE A 66 -7.99 21.34 -4.90
N ARG A 67 -8.98 21.47 -5.80
CA ARG A 67 -9.05 22.63 -6.73
C ARG A 67 -9.14 23.97 -6.02
N GLU A 68 -9.83 23.98 -4.88
CA GLU A 68 -10.05 25.17 -4.06
C GLU A 68 -8.86 25.44 -3.11
N GLY A 69 -7.84 24.57 -3.10
CA GLY A 69 -6.68 24.68 -2.21
C GLY A 69 -6.95 24.21 -0.77
N ASN A 70 -8.12 23.62 -0.52
CA ASN A 70 -8.56 23.19 0.82
C ASN A 70 -8.13 21.73 1.10
N PHE A 71 -6.82 21.49 1.27
CA PHE A 71 -6.29 20.12 1.45
C PHE A 71 -6.72 19.45 2.76
N ASP A 72 -6.93 20.23 3.82
CA ASP A 72 -7.50 19.74 5.09
C ASP A 72 -8.91 19.16 4.89
N GLN A 73 -9.75 19.88 4.15
CA GLN A 73 -11.08 19.38 3.81
C GLN A 73 -10.99 18.14 2.91
N ALA A 74 -10.03 18.11 1.98
CA ALA A 74 -9.84 16.95 1.11
C ALA A 74 -9.49 15.68 1.91
N ILE A 75 -8.57 15.77 2.88
CA ILE A 75 -8.22 14.61 3.71
C ILE A 75 -9.38 14.20 4.61
N ASP A 76 -10.12 15.15 5.17
CA ASP A 76 -11.30 14.87 6.01
C ASP A 76 -12.35 14.07 5.22
N ILE A 77 -12.61 14.47 3.97
CA ILE A 77 -13.52 13.77 3.07
C ILE A 77 -13.02 12.35 2.79
N ILE A 78 -11.74 12.16 2.46
CA ILE A 78 -11.19 10.83 2.17
C ILE A 78 -11.28 9.92 3.41
N LYS A 79 -10.91 10.44 4.59
CA LYS A 79 -10.93 9.70 5.86
C LYS A 79 -12.31 9.29 6.34
N THR A 80 -13.40 9.78 5.74
CA THR A 80 -14.75 9.23 5.98
C THR A 80 -14.93 7.80 5.49
N LYS A 81 -14.10 7.37 4.53
CA LYS A 81 -14.22 6.06 3.86
C LYS A 81 -12.91 5.27 3.78
N ASN A 82 -11.76 5.95 3.79
CA ASN A 82 -10.45 5.31 3.67
C ASN A 82 -9.50 5.72 4.79
N ASN A 83 -9.06 4.74 5.57
CA ASN A 83 -8.11 4.93 6.66
C ASN A 83 -6.65 5.06 6.23
N LEU A 84 -6.30 4.65 5.00
CA LEU A 84 -4.92 4.53 4.53
C LEU A 84 -4.69 5.22 3.18
N PRO A 85 -5.07 6.51 3.00
CA PRO A 85 -5.05 7.16 1.69
C PRO A 85 -3.66 7.29 1.08
N ALA A 86 -2.62 7.53 1.89
CA ALA A 86 -1.24 7.58 1.41
C ALA A 86 -0.76 6.23 0.86
N ILE A 87 -1.32 5.12 1.35
CA ILE A 87 -1.01 3.77 0.85
C ILE A 87 -1.87 3.46 -0.38
N CYS A 88 -3.20 3.62 -0.29
CA CYS A 88 -4.13 3.31 -1.38
C CYS A 88 -3.84 4.08 -2.66
N GLY A 89 -3.52 5.38 -2.55
CA GLY A 89 -3.15 6.20 -3.70
C GLY A 89 -1.91 5.69 -4.45
N ARG A 90 -1.03 4.94 -3.79
CA ARG A 90 0.17 4.33 -4.38
C ARG A 90 -0.08 2.95 -4.98
N VAL A 91 -0.83 2.10 -4.29
CA VAL A 91 -0.83 0.65 -4.58
C VAL A 91 -2.12 0.12 -5.18
N CYS A 92 -3.22 0.89 -5.15
CA CYS A 92 -4.46 0.46 -5.80
C CYS A 92 -4.23 0.29 -7.32
N PRO A 93 -4.80 -0.76 -7.94
CA PRO A 93 -4.83 -0.87 -9.39
C PRO A 93 -5.96 0.01 -9.94
N GLN A 94 -5.74 1.32 -10.00
CA GLN A 94 -6.79 2.28 -10.34
C GLN A 94 -7.40 2.05 -11.74
N GLU A 95 -6.60 1.50 -12.66
CA GLU A 95 -6.99 1.06 -14.00
C GLU A 95 -8.06 -0.04 -14.01
N GLU A 96 -8.23 -0.75 -12.89
CA GLU A 96 -9.30 -1.73 -12.68
C GLU A 96 -10.39 -1.26 -11.71
N GLN A 97 -10.29 -0.02 -11.20
CA GLN A 97 -11.13 0.53 -10.15
C GLN A 97 -11.70 1.90 -10.55
N CYS A 98 -11.47 2.93 -9.71
CA CYS A 98 -12.08 4.24 -9.82
C CYS A 98 -11.73 4.97 -11.14
N GLU A 99 -10.54 4.75 -11.68
CA GLU A 99 -10.11 5.39 -12.93
C GLU A 99 -10.67 4.70 -14.17
N LYS A 100 -10.91 3.38 -14.11
CA LYS A 100 -11.58 2.60 -15.18
C LYS A 100 -12.92 3.18 -15.59
N VAL A 101 -13.70 3.62 -14.60
CA VAL A 101 -15.08 4.10 -14.77
C VAL A 101 -15.17 5.62 -14.91
N CYS A 102 -14.03 6.32 -14.91
CA CYS A 102 -13.99 7.77 -15.02
C CYS A 102 -14.50 8.22 -16.40
N ILE A 103 -15.47 9.14 -16.44
CA ILE A 103 -16.05 9.64 -17.70
C ILE A 103 -15.00 10.32 -18.59
N MET A 104 -13.99 10.98 -18.01
CA MET A 104 -12.87 11.56 -18.76
C MET A 104 -12.13 10.51 -19.58
N GLY A 105 -12.01 9.29 -19.03
CA GLY A 105 -11.35 8.14 -19.62
C GLY A 105 -12.01 7.59 -20.89
N LYS A 106 -13.24 8.00 -21.21
CA LYS A 106 -13.95 7.51 -22.41
C LYS A 106 -13.38 8.03 -23.73
N LYS A 107 -12.81 9.23 -23.72
CA LYS A 107 -12.24 9.89 -24.91
C LYS A 107 -10.82 10.41 -24.71
N ASN A 108 -10.36 10.47 -23.46
CA ASN A 108 -9.04 10.94 -23.07
C ASN A 108 -8.49 10.03 -21.96
N GLU A 109 -7.41 10.41 -21.28
CA GLU A 109 -6.98 9.67 -20.10
C GLU A 109 -7.91 9.95 -18.91
N PRO A 110 -8.17 8.99 -18.00
CA PRO A 110 -8.98 9.26 -16.81
C PRO A 110 -8.31 10.31 -15.92
N VAL A 111 -9.08 10.91 -15.01
CA VAL A 111 -8.50 11.73 -13.92
C VAL A 111 -7.60 10.83 -13.08
N ALA A 112 -6.40 11.27 -12.73
CA ALA A 112 -5.47 10.51 -11.91
C ALA A 112 -5.86 10.53 -10.43
N ILE A 113 -6.99 9.89 -10.12
CA ILE A 113 -7.61 9.83 -8.79
C ILE A 113 -6.62 9.28 -7.76
N GLY A 114 -5.88 8.20 -8.09
CA GLY A 114 -4.90 7.61 -7.17
C GLY A 114 -3.77 8.58 -6.82
N ARG A 115 -3.28 9.34 -7.80
CA ARG A 115 -2.21 10.33 -7.60
C ARG A 115 -2.68 11.51 -6.75
N LEU A 116 -3.93 11.94 -6.92
CA LEU A 116 -4.55 12.98 -6.10
C LEU A 116 -4.81 12.51 -4.66
N GLU A 117 -5.29 11.28 -4.48
CA GLU A 117 -5.46 10.67 -3.15
C GLU A 117 -4.11 10.55 -2.43
N ARG A 118 -3.08 10.08 -3.15
CA ARG A 118 -1.70 10.06 -2.67
C ARG A 118 -1.23 11.44 -2.21
N PHE A 119 -1.39 12.47 -3.05
CA PHE A 119 -0.98 13.84 -2.73
C PHE A 119 -1.59 14.32 -1.41
N VAL A 120 -2.91 14.12 -1.23
CA VAL A 120 -3.62 14.52 -0.01
C VAL A 120 -3.19 13.68 1.19
N GLY A 121 -2.97 12.37 1.01
CA GLY A 121 -2.42 11.49 2.04
C GLY A 121 -1.04 11.92 2.50
N ASP A 122 -0.13 12.22 1.57
CA ASP A 122 1.22 12.69 1.86
C ASP A 122 1.21 14.04 2.59
N TYR A 123 0.36 14.98 2.15
CA TYR A 123 0.13 16.24 2.84
C TYR A 123 -0.29 16.04 4.30
N ALA A 124 -1.24 15.12 4.55
CA ALA A 124 -1.75 14.85 5.89
C ALA A 124 -0.69 14.23 6.81
N LEU A 125 0.14 13.31 6.29
CA LEU A 125 1.24 12.70 7.05
C LEU A 125 2.33 13.73 7.39
N GLN A 126 2.66 14.63 6.46
CA GLN A 126 3.58 15.74 6.73
C GLN A 126 3.04 16.66 7.82
N LYS A 127 1.76 17.03 7.76
CA LYS A 127 1.10 17.89 8.75
C LYS A 127 0.94 17.23 10.12
N SER A 128 0.73 15.91 10.21
CA SER A 128 0.61 15.23 11.51
C SER A 128 1.93 15.15 12.30
N LYS A 129 3.07 15.45 11.66
CA LYS A 129 4.35 15.70 12.36
C LYS A 129 4.31 17.01 13.18
N ASP A 130 3.42 17.93 12.84
CA ASP A 130 3.18 19.15 13.60
C ASP A 130 2.32 18.82 14.84
N LYS A 131 2.77 19.28 16.02
CA LYS A 131 2.24 18.91 17.34
C LYS A 131 0.75 19.25 17.57
N ASN A 132 0.08 19.94 16.64
CA ASN A 132 -1.30 20.42 16.77
C ASN A 132 -2.29 19.66 15.88
N SER A 133 -2.04 18.37 15.60
CA SER A 133 -2.93 17.56 14.76
C SER A 133 -4.35 17.46 15.35
N PRO A 134 -5.39 17.98 14.66
CA PRO A 134 -6.76 18.11 15.21
C PRO A 134 -7.56 16.80 15.24
N TYR A 135 -6.93 15.66 14.91
CA TYR A 135 -7.64 14.41 14.63
C TYR A 135 -8.00 13.56 15.86
N ASN A 136 -7.65 13.98 17.06
CA ASN A 136 -8.05 13.30 18.30
C ASN A 136 -9.26 13.99 18.94
N LYS A 137 -10.46 13.73 18.40
CA LYS A 137 -11.69 14.06 19.12
C LYS A 137 -11.78 13.18 20.38
N PRO A 138 -12.19 13.72 21.54
CA PRO A 138 -12.49 12.88 22.70
C PRO A 138 -13.53 11.84 22.32
N VAL A 139 -13.24 10.57 22.56
CA VAL A 139 -14.19 9.46 22.34
C VAL A 139 -14.59 8.91 23.69
N THR A 140 -15.90 8.73 23.90
CA THR A 140 -16.42 8.03 25.08
C THR A 140 -15.97 6.57 25.02
N ARG A 141 -15.10 6.17 25.94
CA ARG A 141 -14.58 4.80 25.99
C ARG A 141 -15.67 3.82 26.43
N LYS A 142 -15.71 2.68 25.75
CA LYS A 142 -16.54 1.52 26.07
C LYS A 142 -15.71 0.54 26.90
N GLU A 143 -16.38 -0.24 27.75
CA GLU A 143 -15.73 -1.31 28.52
C GLU A 143 -15.33 -2.52 27.65
N ALA A 144 -16.07 -2.75 26.56
CA ALA A 144 -15.84 -3.88 25.66
C ALA A 144 -14.46 -3.82 24.97
N ARG A 145 -13.74 -4.94 25.04
CA ARG A 145 -12.41 -5.14 24.44
C ARG A 145 -12.52 -5.94 23.15
N VAL A 146 -11.79 -5.53 22.12
CA VAL A 146 -11.76 -6.22 20.82
C VAL A 146 -10.32 -6.60 20.46
N ALA A 147 -10.11 -7.87 20.12
CA ALA A 147 -8.83 -8.36 19.62
C ALA A 147 -8.82 -8.37 18.08
N ILE A 148 -7.73 -7.92 17.49
CA ILE A 148 -7.49 -7.96 16.04
C ILE A 148 -6.31 -8.89 15.79
N VAL A 149 -6.49 -9.94 15.01
CA VAL A 149 -5.44 -10.91 14.67
C VAL A 149 -4.86 -10.55 13.30
N GLY A 150 -3.65 -9.99 13.29
CA GLY A 150 -2.91 -9.52 12.12
C GLY A 150 -2.92 -8.01 11.97
N SER A 151 -1.76 -7.42 11.69
CA SER A 151 -1.56 -5.96 11.52
C SER A 151 -1.44 -5.54 10.06
N GLY A 152 -2.03 -6.32 9.14
CA GLY A 152 -2.16 -5.92 7.73
C GLY A 152 -3.20 -4.80 7.54
N PRO A 153 -3.43 -4.36 6.29
CA PRO A 153 -4.39 -3.29 5.98
C PRO A 153 -5.77 -3.51 6.61
N ALA A 154 -6.29 -4.74 6.56
CA ALA A 154 -7.59 -5.07 7.13
C ALA A 154 -7.62 -4.87 8.66
N GLY A 155 -6.62 -5.38 9.37
CA GLY A 155 -6.54 -5.25 10.83
C GLY A 155 -6.30 -3.81 11.28
N LEU A 156 -5.44 -3.06 10.57
CA LEU A 156 -5.19 -1.65 10.86
C LEU A 156 -6.45 -0.79 10.66
N THR A 157 -7.18 -0.99 9.57
CA THR A 157 -8.45 -0.29 9.31
C THR A 157 -9.50 -0.64 10.35
N ALA A 158 -9.72 -1.93 10.63
CA ALA A 158 -10.69 -2.37 11.63
C ALA A 158 -10.35 -1.80 13.02
N ALA A 159 -9.08 -1.78 13.40
CA ALA A 159 -8.64 -1.22 14.67
C ALA A 159 -8.89 0.28 14.76
N ALA A 160 -8.60 1.03 13.69
CA ALA A 160 -8.83 2.47 13.64
C ALA A 160 -10.32 2.81 13.82
N ASP A 161 -11.21 2.12 13.11
CA ASP A 161 -12.65 2.39 13.17
C ASP A 161 -13.23 2.00 14.54
N LEU A 162 -12.88 0.83 15.07
CA LEU A 162 -13.31 0.40 16.41
C LEU A 162 -12.80 1.33 17.51
N ALA A 163 -11.57 1.83 17.41
CA ALA A 163 -11.04 2.80 18.36
C ALA A 163 -11.80 4.14 18.31
N ARG A 164 -12.16 4.61 17.11
CA ARG A 164 -13.01 5.81 16.95
C ARG A 164 -14.42 5.63 17.48
N GLU A 165 -14.94 4.41 17.48
CA GLU A 165 -16.20 4.06 18.14
C GLU A 165 -16.09 3.84 19.66
N GLY A 166 -14.88 3.98 20.22
CA GLY A 166 -14.62 3.96 21.66
C GLY A 166 -14.28 2.59 22.23
N TYR A 167 -14.15 1.55 21.42
CA TYR A 167 -13.75 0.22 21.89
C TYR A 167 -12.27 0.19 22.31
N GLN A 168 -11.94 -0.69 23.26
CA GLN A 168 -10.56 -0.95 23.66
C GLN A 168 -9.96 -2.01 22.73
N VAL A 169 -9.07 -1.60 21.84
CA VAL A 169 -8.57 -2.47 20.75
C VAL A 169 -7.12 -2.88 21.00
N THR A 170 -6.84 -4.18 20.87
CA THR A 170 -5.48 -4.72 20.81
C THR A 170 -5.27 -5.48 19.51
N ILE A 171 -4.22 -5.15 18.77
CA ILE A 171 -3.75 -5.89 17.60
C ILE A 171 -2.67 -6.89 18.02
N PHE A 172 -2.81 -8.15 17.61
CA PHE A 172 -1.82 -9.20 17.76
C PHE A 172 -1.18 -9.51 16.40
N GLU A 173 0.13 -9.36 16.29
CA GLU A 173 0.89 -9.55 15.06
C GLU A 173 1.97 -10.61 15.26
N ALA A 174 2.05 -11.56 14.31
CA ALA A 174 3.00 -12.65 14.35
C ALA A 174 4.44 -12.19 14.13
N LEU A 175 4.65 -11.18 13.29
CA LEU A 175 5.97 -10.64 12.98
C LEU A 175 6.46 -9.63 14.02
N HIS A 176 7.75 -9.32 13.95
CA HIS A 176 8.41 -8.30 14.77
C HIS A 176 8.15 -6.86 14.30
N ALA A 177 7.26 -6.67 13.31
CA ALA A 177 6.93 -5.37 12.74
C ALA A 177 5.51 -5.38 12.16
N THR A 178 4.87 -4.22 12.11
CA THR A 178 3.49 -4.04 11.64
C THR A 178 3.39 -3.89 10.12
N GLY A 179 2.16 -4.01 9.60
CA GLY A 179 1.80 -3.62 8.23
C GLY A 179 1.58 -4.78 7.28
N GLY A 180 1.88 -6.02 7.68
CA GLY A 180 1.74 -7.20 6.84
C GLY A 180 2.42 -7.03 5.47
N VAL A 181 1.69 -7.30 4.38
CA VAL A 181 2.20 -7.19 3.00
C VAL A 181 2.71 -5.80 2.65
N LEU A 182 2.22 -4.74 3.31
CA LEU A 182 2.72 -3.37 3.11
C LEU A 182 4.19 -3.23 3.51
N ARG A 183 4.66 -4.07 4.44
CA ARG A 183 6.02 -4.05 4.96
C ARG A 183 6.90 -5.14 4.36
N TYR A 184 6.48 -6.40 4.42
CA TYR A 184 7.33 -7.51 3.95
C TYR A 184 7.18 -7.81 2.45
N GLY A 185 6.07 -7.41 1.83
CA GLY A 185 5.74 -7.76 0.45
C GLY A 185 6.09 -6.66 -0.56
N ILE A 186 5.38 -5.54 -0.49
CA ILE A 186 5.54 -4.43 -1.43
C ILE A 186 6.90 -3.76 -1.18
N PRO A 187 7.79 -3.60 -2.18
CA PRO A 187 9.09 -2.98 -1.95
C PRO A 187 9.05 -1.47 -1.66
N GLU A 188 10.13 -0.96 -1.09
CA GLU A 188 10.28 0.45 -0.68
C GLU A 188 10.25 1.42 -1.88
N PHE A 189 10.64 0.96 -3.07
CA PHE A 189 10.59 1.75 -4.29
C PHE A 189 9.17 1.97 -4.85
N ARG A 190 8.15 1.31 -4.27
CA ARG A 190 6.72 1.52 -4.55
C ARG A 190 5.95 2.05 -3.34
N LEU A 191 6.28 1.53 -2.16
CA LEU A 191 5.65 1.93 -0.90
C LEU A 191 6.73 2.13 0.16
N PRO A 192 7.15 3.39 0.40
CA PRO A 192 8.05 3.76 1.47
C PRO A 192 7.58 3.22 2.83
N LYS A 193 8.50 2.65 3.61
CA LYS A 193 8.15 2.00 4.88
C LYS A 193 7.86 3.00 5.99
N ASP A 194 8.43 4.19 5.89
CA ASP A 194 8.15 5.32 6.78
C ASP A 194 6.67 5.76 6.70
N ILE A 195 6.02 5.64 5.54
CA ILE A 195 4.59 5.91 5.37
C ILE A 195 3.77 4.91 6.17
N VAL A 196 4.11 3.61 6.09
CA VAL A 196 3.46 2.56 6.89
C VAL A 196 3.64 2.82 8.38
N ASP A 197 4.85 3.21 8.80
CA ASP A 197 5.14 3.55 10.21
C ASP A 197 4.34 4.77 10.69
N GLN A 198 4.20 5.80 9.85
CA GLN A 198 3.40 6.98 10.17
C GLN A 198 1.92 6.65 10.29
N GLU A 199 1.34 5.88 9.36
CA GLU A 199 -0.07 5.46 9.43
C GLU A 199 -0.33 4.61 10.68
N VAL A 200 0.56 3.67 11.02
CA VAL A 200 0.46 2.89 12.26
C VAL A 200 0.58 3.77 13.50
N ALA A 201 1.43 4.81 13.46
CA ALA A 201 1.54 5.77 14.55
C ALA A 201 0.24 6.58 14.75
N GLU A 202 -0.43 6.98 13.66
CA GLU A 202 -1.75 7.63 13.76
C GLU A 202 -2.80 6.71 14.39
N ILE A 203 -2.80 5.42 14.04
CA ILE A 203 -3.71 4.44 14.64
C ILE A 203 -3.41 4.27 16.14
N LYS A 204 -2.13 4.23 16.53
CA LYS A 204 -1.73 4.21 17.95
C LYS A 204 -2.19 5.46 18.71
N LYS A 205 -2.22 6.64 18.08
CA LYS A 205 -2.74 7.88 18.70
C LYS A 205 -4.23 7.79 19.05
N LEU A 206 -4.98 6.86 18.43
CA LEU A 206 -6.37 6.54 18.79
C LEU A 206 -6.50 5.66 20.05
N GLY A 207 -5.37 5.23 20.64
CA GLY A 207 -5.35 4.37 21.82
C GLY A 207 -5.33 2.87 21.51
N VAL A 208 -5.07 2.49 20.26
CA VAL A 208 -4.91 1.07 19.87
C VAL A 208 -3.58 0.53 20.40
N ASP A 209 -3.65 -0.58 21.13
CA ASP A 209 -2.47 -1.34 21.56
C ASP A 209 -2.03 -2.34 20.47
N ILE A 210 -0.71 -2.58 20.34
CA ILE A 210 -0.17 -3.50 19.33
C ILE A 210 0.89 -4.40 19.98
N GLN A 211 0.58 -5.69 20.01
CA GLN A 211 1.44 -6.77 20.52
C GLN A 211 2.09 -7.49 19.33
N LEU A 212 3.40 -7.30 19.17
CA LEU A 212 4.21 -7.93 18.13
C LEU A 212 4.77 -9.28 18.60
N ASN A 213 5.22 -10.12 17.67
CA ASN A 213 5.74 -11.47 17.94
C ASN A 213 4.74 -12.40 18.64
N VAL A 214 3.44 -12.20 18.41
CA VAL A 214 2.37 -13.04 18.95
C VAL A 214 1.73 -13.84 17.83
N ILE A 215 2.00 -15.14 17.80
CA ILE A 215 1.40 -16.07 16.84
C ILE A 215 0.13 -16.64 17.47
N ILE A 216 -1.04 -16.12 17.08
CA ILE A 216 -2.31 -16.67 17.54
C ILE A 216 -2.45 -18.13 17.05
N GLY A 217 -2.81 -19.02 17.97
CA GLY A 217 -2.82 -20.48 17.80
C GLY A 217 -1.51 -21.18 18.19
N LYS A 218 -0.47 -20.42 18.61
CA LYS A 218 0.78 -20.97 19.17
C LYS A 218 1.20 -20.28 20.46
N THR A 219 1.32 -18.95 20.43
CA THR A 219 1.66 -18.13 21.60
C THR A 219 0.47 -17.99 22.54
N ILE A 220 -0.72 -17.72 21.97
CA ILE A 220 -2.00 -17.56 22.66
C ILE A 220 -3.09 -18.13 21.75
N THR A 221 -4.09 -18.84 22.28
CA THR A 221 -5.22 -19.36 21.50
C THR A 221 -6.40 -18.39 21.44
N ILE A 222 -7.39 -18.68 20.59
CA ILE A 222 -8.62 -17.89 20.48
C ILE A 222 -9.44 -17.98 21.77
N GLU A 223 -9.48 -19.16 22.38
CA GLU A 223 -10.17 -19.43 23.63
C GLU A 223 -9.55 -18.64 24.79
N GLU A 224 -8.22 -18.55 24.83
CA GLU A 224 -7.50 -17.75 25.82
C GLU A 224 -7.75 -16.26 25.65
N LEU A 225 -7.94 -15.75 24.42
CA LEU A 225 -8.35 -14.36 24.19
C LEU A 225 -9.76 -14.11 24.75
N PHE A 226 -10.72 -15.00 24.50
CA PHE A 226 -12.05 -14.86 25.10
C PHE A 226 -12.00 -14.95 26.64
N ALA A 227 -11.22 -15.89 27.19
CA ALA A 227 -11.01 -16.02 28.64
C ALA A 227 -10.33 -14.78 29.25
N ALA A 228 -9.47 -14.09 28.49
CA ALA A 228 -8.84 -12.83 28.88
C ALA A 228 -9.78 -11.61 28.81
N GLY A 229 -11.07 -11.82 28.48
CA GLY A 229 -12.11 -10.80 28.51
C GLY A 229 -12.29 -10.01 27.21
N TYR A 230 -11.76 -10.48 26.08
CA TYR A 230 -12.10 -9.90 24.77
C TYR A 230 -13.52 -10.29 24.38
N SER A 231 -14.36 -9.31 24.04
CA SER A 231 -15.77 -9.51 23.68
C SER A 231 -15.95 -9.92 22.22
N ALA A 232 -14.99 -9.57 21.36
CA ALA A 232 -14.99 -9.91 19.95
C ALA A 232 -13.57 -10.06 19.41
N ILE A 233 -13.43 -10.83 18.34
CA ILE A 233 -12.16 -11.06 17.66
C ILE A 233 -12.37 -10.88 16.16
N PHE A 234 -11.55 -10.03 15.53
CA PHE A 234 -11.45 -9.90 14.08
C PHE A 234 -10.21 -10.63 13.57
N ILE A 235 -10.35 -11.47 12.55
CA ILE A 235 -9.24 -12.24 11.98
C ILE A 235 -8.86 -11.65 10.62
N GLY A 236 -7.72 -10.97 10.57
CA GLY A 236 -7.16 -10.28 9.40
C GLY A 236 -5.77 -10.81 9.00
N THR A 237 -5.56 -12.13 9.07
CA THR A 237 -4.25 -12.78 8.87
C THR A 237 -3.79 -12.84 7.40
N GLY A 238 -4.68 -12.57 6.45
CA GLY A 238 -4.38 -12.58 5.02
C GLY A 238 -4.06 -13.98 4.47
N ALA A 239 -3.41 -14.01 3.30
CA ALA A 239 -3.06 -15.23 2.58
C ALA A 239 -1.54 -15.34 2.38
N GLY A 240 -0.80 -15.54 3.48
CA GLY A 240 0.67 -15.46 3.51
C GLY A 240 1.43 -16.73 3.12
N LEU A 241 0.76 -17.87 2.90
CA LEU A 241 1.42 -19.13 2.56
C LEU A 241 1.78 -19.17 1.06
N PRO A 242 3.06 -19.44 0.70
CA PRO A 242 3.46 -19.54 -0.68
C PRO A 242 2.91 -20.83 -1.33
N LYS A 243 2.75 -20.81 -2.65
CA LYS A 243 2.42 -21.99 -3.46
C LYS A 243 3.62 -22.35 -4.33
N PHE A 244 4.15 -23.55 -4.15
CA PHE A 244 5.16 -24.13 -5.02
C PHE A 244 4.51 -24.90 -6.17
N LEU A 245 5.26 -25.08 -7.26
CA LEU A 245 4.75 -25.73 -8.48
C LEU A 245 4.81 -27.26 -8.40
N ASN A 246 5.55 -27.81 -7.44
CA ASN A 246 5.83 -29.24 -7.29
C ASN A 246 6.51 -29.82 -8.53
N ILE A 247 7.54 -29.12 -9.02
CA ILE A 247 8.32 -29.53 -10.21
C ILE A 247 9.72 -30.04 -9.83
N PRO A 248 10.32 -30.92 -10.64
CA PRO A 248 11.67 -31.40 -10.40
C PRO A 248 12.67 -30.25 -10.24
N GLY A 249 13.47 -30.30 -9.17
CA GLY A 249 14.52 -29.32 -8.90
C GLY A 249 14.08 -28.07 -8.14
N GLU A 250 12.81 -27.93 -7.72
CA GLU A 250 12.34 -26.73 -7.00
C GLU A 250 13.01 -26.48 -5.63
N ASN A 251 13.71 -27.48 -5.09
CA ASN A 251 14.47 -27.40 -3.84
C ASN A 251 15.98 -27.14 -4.05
N LEU A 252 16.41 -26.82 -5.27
CA LEU A 252 17.81 -26.49 -5.55
C LEU A 252 18.20 -25.13 -4.96
N ASN A 253 19.50 -24.96 -4.68
CA ASN A 253 20.05 -23.69 -4.21
C ASN A 253 19.80 -22.55 -5.20
N GLY A 254 19.37 -21.40 -4.69
CA GLY A 254 19.08 -20.21 -5.49
C GLY A 254 17.63 -20.12 -5.98
N ILE A 255 16.78 -21.10 -5.62
CA ILE A 255 15.34 -21.01 -5.81
C ILE A 255 14.72 -20.41 -4.55
N TYR A 256 13.87 -19.40 -4.75
CA TYR A 256 13.15 -18.71 -3.68
C TYR A 256 11.65 -18.77 -3.95
N SER A 257 10.85 -18.87 -2.89
CA SER A 257 9.49 -18.32 -2.97
C SER A 257 9.58 -16.80 -2.99
N ALA A 258 8.67 -16.14 -3.71
CA ALA A 258 8.64 -14.68 -3.72
C ALA A 258 8.43 -14.11 -2.30
N ASN A 259 7.66 -14.81 -1.47
CA ASN A 259 7.46 -14.48 -0.06
C ASN A 259 8.78 -14.46 0.70
N GLU A 260 9.63 -15.50 0.58
CA GLU A 260 10.94 -15.51 1.23
C GLU A 260 11.84 -14.41 0.69
N PHE A 261 11.95 -14.30 -0.64
CA PHE A 261 12.82 -13.34 -1.30
C PHE A 261 12.48 -11.89 -0.89
N LEU A 262 11.22 -11.50 -1.03
CA LEU A 262 10.75 -10.18 -0.67
C LEU A 262 10.79 -9.95 0.85
N THR A 263 10.54 -10.96 1.69
CA THR A 263 10.70 -10.81 3.15
C THR A 263 12.16 -10.53 3.53
N ARG A 264 13.12 -11.26 2.95
CA ARG A 264 14.56 -11.01 3.16
C ARG A 264 14.93 -9.58 2.76
N VAL A 265 14.47 -9.13 1.60
CA VAL A 265 14.83 -7.82 1.08
C VAL A 265 14.11 -6.70 1.82
N ASN A 266 12.79 -6.77 1.98
CA ASN A 266 11.97 -5.67 2.47
C ASN A 266 11.92 -5.61 4.00
N LEU A 267 11.59 -6.73 4.65
CA LEU A 267 11.48 -6.76 6.12
C LEU A 267 12.86 -6.81 6.77
N MET A 268 13.75 -7.66 6.26
CA MET A 268 15.08 -7.87 6.85
C MET A 268 16.16 -6.97 6.27
N LYS A 269 15.84 -6.14 5.26
CA LYS A 269 16.76 -5.20 4.59
C LYS A 269 18.04 -5.85 4.07
N ALA A 270 17.93 -7.06 3.51
CA ALA A 270 19.09 -7.81 3.00
C ALA A 270 19.88 -7.08 1.90
N TYR A 271 19.28 -6.10 1.22
CA TYR A 271 19.97 -5.22 0.27
C TYR A 271 21.04 -4.31 0.91
N ARG A 272 21.08 -4.22 2.25
CA ARG A 272 22.08 -3.48 3.04
C ARG A 272 23.07 -4.40 3.75
N PHE A 273 23.17 -5.67 3.38
CA PHE A 273 24.17 -6.56 3.95
C PHE A 273 25.60 -6.00 3.70
N PRO A 274 26.52 -5.99 4.69
CA PRO A 274 26.46 -6.66 6.01
C PRO A 274 25.99 -5.77 7.18
N GLU A 275 25.47 -4.57 6.93
CA GLU A 275 24.88 -3.70 7.95
C GLU A 275 23.71 -4.42 8.63
N TYR A 276 22.80 -4.96 7.83
CA TYR A 276 21.77 -5.91 8.26
C TYR A 276 22.29 -7.34 8.07
N LYS A 277 21.95 -8.25 9.00
CA LYS A 277 22.59 -9.57 9.09
C LYS A 277 21.97 -10.64 8.21
N THR A 278 20.77 -10.42 7.68
CA THR A 278 20.12 -11.36 6.77
C THR A 278 20.73 -11.26 5.37
N PRO A 279 21.35 -12.32 4.84
CA PRO A 279 21.84 -12.32 3.47
C PRO A 279 20.70 -12.62 2.47
N VAL A 280 20.92 -12.19 1.22
CA VAL A 280 20.17 -12.62 0.04
C VAL A 280 21.16 -12.93 -1.07
N LYS A 281 20.97 -14.07 -1.76
CA LYS A 281 21.85 -14.47 -2.87
C LYS A 281 21.16 -14.18 -4.19
N ILE A 282 21.84 -13.44 -5.06
CA ILE A 282 21.37 -13.14 -6.41
C ILE A 282 22.37 -13.68 -7.43
N GLY A 283 21.85 -14.31 -8.49
CA GLY A 283 22.62 -14.79 -9.62
C GLY A 283 22.81 -13.69 -10.67
N LYS A 284 23.74 -13.92 -11.61
CA LYS A 284 23.92 -13.02 -12.77
C LYS A 284 22.70 -12.97 -13.68
N ARG A 285 21.95 -14.08 -13.76
CA ARG A 285 20.69 -14.20 -14.50
C ARG A 285 19.62 -14.71 -13.55
N VAL A 286 18.49 -14.03 -13.51
CA VAL A 286 17.37 -14.36 -12.61
C VAL A 286 16.11 -14.59 -13.44
N ALA A 287 15.44 -15.71 -13.18
CA ALA A 287 14.12 -15.99 -13.74
C ALA A 287 13.06 -15.79 -12.66
N VAL A 288 12.02 -15.01 -12.96
CA VAL A 288 10.87 -14.79 -12.08
C VAL A 288 9.65 -15.44 -12.71
N ILE A 289 9.06 -16.42 -12.02
CA ILE A 289 7.91 -17.17 -12.52
C ILE A 289 6.61 -16.50 -12.05
N GLY A 290 5.84 -15.95 -12.99
CA GLY A 290 4.57 -15.26 -12.71
C GLY A 290 4.43 -13.94 -13.47
N GLY A 291 3.26 -13.30 -13.37
CA GLY A 291 2.97 -12.03 -14.07
C GLY A 291 2.23 -10.99 -13.24
N GLY A 292 1.99 -11.24 -11.95
CA GLY A 292 1.33 -10.30 -11.06
C GLY A 292 2.30 -9.32 -10.40
N ASN A 293 1.76 -8.43 -9.55
CA ASN A 293 2.56 -7.44 -8.82
C ASN A 293 3.74 -8.06 -8.06
N VAL A 294 3.55 -9.22 -7.42
CA VAL A 294 4.61 -9.94 -6.72
C VAL A 294 5.76 -10.34 -7.66
N ALA A 295 5.46 -10.69 -8.91
CA ALA A 295 6.48 -11.01 -9.91
C ALA A 295 7.24 -9.74 -10.34
N MET A 296 6.54 -8.64 -10.60
CA MET A 296 7.17 -7.35 -10.94
C MET A 296 8.07 -6.85 -9.80
N ASP A 297 7.57 -6.93 -8.56
CA ASP A 297 8.31 -6.56 -7.36
C ASP A 297 9.57 -7.41 -7.19
N SER A 298 9.46 -8.72 -7.40
CA SER A 298 10.60 -9.64 -7.32
C SER A 298 11.63 -9.36 -8.43
N ALA A 299 11.18 -9.12 -9.66
CA ALA A 299 12.04 -8.86 -10.80
C ALA A 299 12.84 -7.57 -10.63
N ARG A 300 12.14 -6.47 -10.33
CA ARG A 300 12.73 -5.14 -10.10
C ARG A 300 13.64 -5.10 -8.87
N THR A 301 13.32 -5.90 -7.85
CA THR A 301 14.19 -6.09 -6.69
C THR A 301 15.46 -6.86 -7.04
N ALA A 302 15.36 -7.95 -7.82
CA ALA A 302 16.52 -8.72 -8.24
C ALA A 302 17.49 -7.88 -9.09
N LEU A 303 16.95 -7.03 -9.98
CA LEU A 303 17.74 -6.09 -10.78
C LEU A 303 18.50 -5.11 -9.88
N ARG A 304 17.83 -4.52 -8.88
CA ARG A 304 18.45 -3.61 -7.89
C ARG A 304 19.52 -4.23 -7.02
N LEU A 305 19.45 -5.54 -6.82
CA LEU A 305 20.47 -6.31 -6.10
C LEU A 305 21.67 -6.69 -6.99
N GLY A 306 21.71 -6.22 -8.24
CA GLY A 306 22.84 -6.41 -9.15
C GLY A 306 22.76 -7.67 -10.02
N ALA A 307 21.57 -8.22 -10.25
CA ALA A 307 21.39 -9.18 -11.33
C ALA A 307 21.78 -8.52 -12.67
N GLY A 308 22.56 -9.22 -13.51
CA GLY A 308 22.94 -8.70 -14.83
C GLY A 308 21.80 -8.80 -15.85
N GLU A 309 20.88 -9.75 -15.64
CA GLU A 309 19.70 -9.96 -16.47
C GLU A 309 18.56 -10.54 -15.60
N VAL A 310 17.35 -10.04 -15.80
CA VAL A 310 16.14 -10.55 -15.14
C VAL A 310 15.08 -10.83 -16.19
N SER A 311 14.53 -12.04 -16.19
CA SER A 311 13.47 -12.46 -17.11
C SER A 311 12.19 -12.78 -16.35
N ILE A 312 11.07 -12.24 -16.80
CA ILE A 312 9.73 -12.60 -16.31
C ILE A 312 9.19 -13.72 -17.20
N ILE A 313 8.88 -14.86 -16.59
CA ILE A 313 8.34 -16.04 -17.26
C ILE A 313 6.87 -16.16 -16.90
N TYR A 314 6.01 -15.78 -17.84
CA TYR A 314 4.56 -15.81 -17.67
C TYR A 314 3.91 -16.73 -18.68
N ARG A 315 2.93 -17.52 -18.22
CA ARG A 315 2.26 -18.55 -19.02
C ARG A 315 1.19 -18.03 -20.00
N ARG A 316 0.95 -16.71 -20.04
CA ARG A 316 -0.01 -16.03 -20.93
C ARG A 316 0.68 -14.87 -21.63
N SER A 317 -0.07 -14.05 -22.37
CA SER A 317 0.49 -12.88 -23.06
C SER A 317 0.62 -11.66 -22.14
N LYS A 318 1.28 -10.61 -22.67
CA LYS A 318 1.38 -9.29 -22.03
C LYS A 318 0.01 -8.68 -21.72
N ASN A 319 -0.99 -8.95 -22.55
CA ASN A 319 -2.35 -8.40 -22.38
C ASN A 319 -3.10 -9.00 -21.19
N GLU A 320 -2.70 -10.19 -20.72
CA GLU A 320 -3.30 -10.83 -19.55
C GLU A 320 -2.44 -10.70 -18.28
N LEU A 321 -1.47 -9.77 -18.24
CA LEU A 321 -0.72 -9.49 -17.02
C LEU A 321 -1.64 -8.88 -15.97
N PRO A 322 -1.77 -9.49 -14.77
CA PRO A 322 -2.58 -8.92 -13.69
C PRO A 322 -1.81 -7.91 -12.82
N ALA A 323 -0.56 -7.58 -13.18
CA ALA A 323 0.20 -6.55 -12.49
C ALA A 323 -0.32 -5.16 -12.83
N ARG A 324 -0.10 -4.22 -11.91
CA ARG A 324 -0.47 -2.83 -12.10
C ARG A 324 0.29 -2.25 -13.29
N LYS A 325 -0.41 -1.57 -14.20
CA LYS A 325 0.13 -1.11 -15.49
C LYS A 325 1.37 -0.23 -15.32
N GLU A 326 1.32 0.71 -14.38
CA GLU A 326 2.46 1.59 -14.04
C GLU A 326 3.70 0.80 -13.59
N GLU A 327 3.52 -0.36 -12.95
CA GLU A 327 4.65 -1.20 -12.52
C GLU A 327 5.21 -2.08 -13.63
N ILE A 328 4.37 -2.45 -14.62
CA ILE A 328 4.83 -3.11 -15.84
C ILE A 328 5.67 -2.11 -16.65
N GLU A 329 5.16 -0.90 -16.85
CA GLU A 329 5.88 0.18 -17.55
C GLU A 329 7.22 0.46 -16.87
N HIS A 330 7.23 0.61 -15.54
CA HIS A 330 8.49 0.81 -14.80
C HIS A 330 9.46 -0.38 -14.87
N ALA A 331 8.96 -1.62 -14.98
CA ALA A 331 9.80 -2.81 -15.13
C ALA A 331 10.40 -2.93 -16.53
N GLU A 332 9.74 -2.39 -17.56
CA GLU A 332 10.24 -2.38 -18.94
C GLU A 332 11.25 -1.26 -19.20
N GLU A 333 11.13 -0.15 -18.48
CA GLU A 333 12.08 0.98 -18.50
C GLU A 333 13.41 0.69 -17.78
N GLU A 334 13.41 -0.27 -16.85
CA GLU A 334 14.56 -0.66 -16.00
C GLU A 334 15.37 -1.81 -16.62
#